data_AF-A0A485B1A9-F1
#
_entry.id   AF-A0A485B1A9-F1
#
_cell.length_a   1.000
_cell.length_b   1.000
_cell.length_c   1.000
_cell.angle_alpha   90.00
_cell.angle_beta   90.00
_cell.angle_gamma   90.00
#
_symmetry.space_group_name_H-M   'P 1'
#
loop_
_entity.id
_entity.type
_entity.pdbx_description
1 polymer ?
#
loop_
_entity_poly.entity_id
_entity_poly.type
_entity_poly.pdbx_seq_one_letter_code
_entity_poly.pdbx_strand_id
1 'polypeptide(L)' 'MNMRTLSLAALTVLDVSPPEQVRIAAQTGFTHVGLRLLPATPSDPNYDMLGDTATVRETLAALRDYRYSCFRC' A
#
# COMPACT_ATOMS: atom_id res chain seq x y z
N MET A 1 22.82 -16.67 -2.64
CA MET A 1 22.36 -15.57 -1.77
C MET A 1 20.87 -15.77 -1.54
N ASN A 2 20.43 -16.15 -0.33
CA ASN A 2 19.01 -16.33 -0.05
C ASN A 2 18.34 -14.95 -0.11
N MET A 3 17.57 -14.69 -1.17
CA MET A 3 16.94 -13.40 -1.41
C MET A 3 15.77 -13.25 -0.44
N ARG A 4 16.05 -12.68 0.74
CA ARG A 4 15.03 -12.39 1.73
C ARG A 4 14.16 -11.25 1.18
N THR A 5 12.91 -11.58 0.92
CA THR A 5 11.89 -10.62 0.53
C THR A 5 11.70 -9.58 1.65
N LEU A 6 11.96 -8.31 1.34
CA LEU A 6 11.71 -7.19 2.25
C LEU A 6 10.44 -6.45 1.80
N SER A 7 9.55 -6.23 2.76
CA SER A 7 8.29 -5.51 2.58
C SER A 7 8.27 -4.19 3.37
N LEU A 8 7.76 -3.12 2.77
CA LEU A 8 7.47 -1.88 3.48
C LEU A 8 6.24 -2.08 4.39
N ALA A 9 6.36 -1.75 5.66
CA ALA A 9 5.25 -1.85 6.61
C ALA A 9 4.36 -0.60 6.56
N ALA A 10 3.04 -0.79 6.53
CA ALA A 10 2.05 0.30 6.48
C ALA A 10 2.25 1.37 7.57
N LEU A 11 2.68 0.95 8.77
CA LEU A 11 2.88 1.84 9.92
C LEU A 11 3.97 2.88 9.72
N THR A 12 4.89 2.67 8.77
CA THR A 12 5.95 3.64 8.43
C THR A 12 5.42 4.81 7.60
N VAL A 13 4.30 4.61 6.91
CA VAL A 13 3.70 5.56 5.95
C VAL A 13 2.20 5.71 6.20
N LEU A 14 1.80 5.71 7.47
CA LEU A 14 0.39 5.71 7.86
C LEU A 14 -0.37 6.97 7.40
N ASP A 15 0.35 8.09 7.29
CA ASP A 15 -0.22 9.40 6.96
C ASP A 15 -0.42 9.63 5.45
N VAL A 16 -0.11 8.65 4.58
CA VAL A 16 -0.26 8.80 3.13
C VAL A 16 -1.27 7.80 2.56
N SER A 17 -1.86 8.17 1.42
CA SER A 17 -2.88 7.35 0.77
C SER A 17 -2.31 6.01 0.28
N PRO A 18 -3.12 4.94 0.24
CA PRO A 18 -2.70 3.63 -0.23
C PRO A 18 -1.96 3.61 -1.59
N PRO A 19 -2.36 4.36 -2.64
CA PRO A 19 -1.60 4.39 -3.89
C PRO A 19 -0.22 5.04 -3.72
N GLU A 20 -0.10 6.07 -2.87
CA GLU A 20 1.19 6.70 -2.57
C GLU A 20 2.10 5.77 -1.77
N GLN A 21 1.57 4.96 -0.85
CA GLN A 21 2.37 3.96 -0.14
C GLN A 21 3.04 2.97 -1.10
N VAL A 22 2.34 2.56 -2.17
CA VAL A 22 2.90 1.72 -3.23
C VAL A 22 4.01 2.45 -4.00
N ARG A 23 3.79 3.72 -4.36
CA ARG A 23 4.80 4.54 -5.07
C ARG A 23 6.06 4.74 -4.23
N ILE A 24 5.91 4.98 -2.93
CA ILE A 24 7.04 5.13 -1.99
C ILE A 24 7.80 3.80 -1.88
N ALA A 25 7.10 2.67 -1.76
CA ALA A 25 7.73 1.35 -1.74
C ALA A 25 8.53 1.08 -3.03
N ALA A 26 8.00 1.52 -4.17
CA ALA A 26 8.69 1.46 -5.47
C ALA A 26 9.96 2.31 -5.52
N GLN A 27 9.88 3.56 -5.07
CA GLN A 27 11.03 4.47 -5.08
C GLN A 27 12.13 4.04 -4.11
N THR A 28 11.78 3.36 -3.03
CA THR A 28 12.72 2.91 -2.00
C THR A 28 13.32 1.53 -2.27
N GLY A 29 12.88 0.83 -3.32
CA GLY A 29 13.45 -0.44 -3.76
C GLY A 29 12.98 -1.67 -2.97
N PHE A 30 11.86 -1.58 -2.25
CA PHE A 30 11.22 -2.76 -1.65
C PHE A 30 10.63 -3.65 -2.74
N THR A 31 10.19 -4.86 -2.39
CA THR A 31 9.50 -5.75 -3.36
C THR A 31 8.03 -5.97 -3.02
N HIS A 32 7.65 -5.63 -1.78
CA HIS A 32 6.33 -5.84 -1.22
C HIS A 32 5.95 -4.63 -0.38
N VAL A 33 4.64 -4.38 -0.27
CA VAL A 33 4.08 -3.32 0.57
C VAL A 33 2.93 -3.91 1.37
N GLY A 34 2.93 -3.67 2.68
CA GLY A 34 1.77 -3.91 3.52
C GLY A 34 0.90 -2.67 3.49
N LEU A 35 -0.39 -2.83 3.21
CA LEU A 35 -1.36 -1.73 3.20
C LEU A 35 -2.31 -1.86 4.38
N ARG A 36 -2.65 -0.72 4.99
CA ARG A 36 -3.70 -0.66 6.01
C ARG A 36 -4.94 -0.02 5.40
N LEU A 37 -5.89 -0.87 4.99
CA LEU A 37 -7.10 -0.43 4.30
C LEU A 37 -8.19 0.10 5.25
N LEU A 38 -8.15 -0.33 6.52
CA LEU A 38 -9.13 0.03 7.53
C LEU A 38 -8.55 1.02 8.56
N PRO A 39 -9.26 2.11 8.88
CA PRO A 39 -8.85 3.04 9.92
C PRO A 39 -8.79 2.35 11.29
N ALA A 40 -7.83 2.75 12.14
CA ALA A 40 -7.72 2.25 13.51
C ALA A 40 -8.69 2.96 14.44
N THR A 41 -8.82 4.27 14.22
CA THR A 41 -9.57 5.21 15.01
C THR A 41 -10.50 6.02 14.11
N PRO A 42 -11.58 6.62 14.66
CA PRO A 42 -12.47 7.49 13.90
C PRO A 42 -11.79 8.76 13.35
N SER A 43 -10.65 9.13 13.93
CA SER A 43 -9.86 10.29 13.52
C SER A 43 -8.87 9.97 12.40
N ASP A 44 -8.63 8.69 12.11
CA ASP A 44 -7.73 8.28 11.03
C ASP A 44 -8.35 8.59 9.66
N PRO A 45 -7.53 8.93 8.66
CA PRO A 45 -8.01 9.14 7.30
C PRO A 45 -8.63 7.85 6.75
N ASN A 46 -9.92 7.90 6.44
CA ASN A 46 -10.59 6.85 5.69
C ASN A 46 -10.46 7.14 4.19
N TYR A 47 -9.65 6.34 3.52
CA TYR A 47 -9.39 6.48 2.08
C TYR A 47 -10.44 5.80 1.19
N ASP A 48 -11.59 5.44 1.76
CA ASP A 48 -12.72 4.79 1.08
C ASP A 48 -12.27 3.51 0.35
N MET A 49 -11.53 2.66 1.05
CA MET A 49 -10.94 1.43 0.48
C MET A 49 -11.92 0.24 0.49
N LEU A 50 -13.22 0.50 0.67
CA LEU A 50 -14.28 -0.51 0.67
C LEU A 50 -15.13 -0.36 -0.59
N GLY A 51 -15.09 -1.36 -1.49
CA GLY A 51 -15.85 -1.37 -2.74
C GLY A 51 -15.03 -0.96 -3.98
N ASP A 52 -15.71 -0.57 -5.06
CA ASP A 52 -15.08 -0.12 -6.32
C ASP A 52 -14.90 1.40 -6.34
N THR A 53 -14.08 1.89 -5.43
CA THR A 53 -13.82 3.32 -5.28
C THR A 53 -12.67 3.75 -6.19
N ALA A 54 -12.56 5.06 -6.44
CA ALA A 54 -11.44 5.61 -7.22
C ALA A 54 -10.09 5.23 -6.58
N THR A 55 -9.99 5.29 -5.25
CA THR A 55 -8.78 4.94 -4.51
C THR A 55 -8.38 3.47 -4.70
N VAL A 56 -9.34 2.54 -4.71
CA VAL A 56 -9.06 1.12 -4.98
C VAL A 56 -8.52 0.94 -6.39
N ARG A 57 -9.14 1.57 -7.40
CA ARG A 57 -8.69 1.49 -8.79
C ARG A 57 -7.29 2.06 -8.98
N GLU A 58 -6.99 3.19 -8.35
CA GLU A 58 -5.67 3.81 -8.36
C GLU A 58 -4.61 2.96 -7.65
N THR A 59 -4.95 2.37 -6.51
CA THR A 59 -4.05 1.48 -5.77
C THR A 59 -3.74 0.23 -6.58
N LEU A 60 -4.75 -0.37 -7.22
CA LEU A 60 -4.56 -1.51 -8.11
C LEU A 60 -3.74 -1.13 -9.36
N ALA A 61 -3.91 0.07 -9.90
CA ALA A 61 -3.09 0.58 -10.99
C ALA A 61 -1.63 0.71 -10.56
N ALA A 62 -1.35 1.33 -9.41
CA ALA A 62 0.01 1.44 -8.87
C ALA A 62 0.64 0.06 -8.61
N LEU A 63 -0.11 -0.89 -8.03
CA LEU A 63 0.39 -2.26 -7.82
C LEU A 63 0.77 -2.94 -9.13
N ARG A 64 -0.02 -2.76 -10.20
CA ARG A 64 0.27 -3.31 -11.53
C ARG A 64 1.48 -2.65 -12.17
N ASP A 65 1.57 -1.32 -12.13
CA ASP A 65 2.64 -0.54 -12.77
C ASP A 65 4.01 -0.93 -12.22
N TYR A 66 4.07 -1.15 -10.91
CA TYR A 66 5.32 -1.48 -10.23
C TYR A 66 5.52 -2.98 -9.98
N ARG A 67 4.59 -3.84 -10.43
CA ARG A 67 4.61 -5.31 -10.24
C ARG A 67 4.73 -5.75 -8.77
N TYR A 68 4.15 -4.99 -7.85
CA TYR A 68 4.14 -5.31 -6.42
C TYR A 68 3.05 -6.34 -6.11
N SER A 69 3.36 -7.25 -5.20
CA SER A 69 2.36 -8.14 -4.59
C SER A 69 1.90 -7.55 -3.25
N CYS A 70 0.59 -7.30 -3.11
CA CYS A 70 0.01 -6.91 -1.81
C CYS A 70 0.08 -8.11 -0.87
N PHE A 71 0.95 -8.05 0.15
CA PHE A 71 0.98 -9.10 1.16
C PHE A 71 -0.02 -8.72 2.25
N ARG A 72 -1.17 -9.41 2.26
CA ARG A 72 -2.29 -9.20 3.18
C ARG A 72 -3.04 -7.89 2.95
N CYS A 73 -3.67 -7.81 1.79
CA CYS A 73 -5.01 -7.26 1.65
C CYS A 73 -5.99 -8.28 2.31
#